data_AF-A0A9R1PEP8-F1
#
_entry.id   AF-A0A9R1PEP8-F1
#
_cell.length_a   1.000
_cell.length_b   1.000
_cell.length_c   1.000
_cell.angle_alpha   90.00
_cell.angle_beta   90.00
_cell.angle_gamma   90.00
#
_symmetry.space_group_name_H-M   'P 1'
#
loop_
_entity.id
_entity.type
_entity.pdbx_description
1 polymer ?
#
loop_
_entity_poly.entity_id
_entity_poly.type
_entity_poly.pdbx_seq_one_letter_code
_entity_poly.pdbx_strand_id
1 'polypeptide(L)'
;MTLPNTFMSADQIFEFVRDADRYLNVSIAYRILLIVPVNVASAERSFSKLKLLKNYLRSTMSQERLNGLAMCCIEKNMLDSIDLDTLIGDFASKNARRSRFT
;
A
#
# COMPACT_ATOMS: atom_id res chain seq x y z
N MET A 1 21.80 -34.58 -4.47
CA MET A 1 20.37 -34.82 -4.76
C MET A 1 20.08 -34.29 -6.14
N THR A 2 19.64 -35.17 -7.04
CA THR A 2 19.24 -34.83 -8.42
C THR A 2 17.86 -34.21 -8.43
N LEU A 3 17.64 -33.24 -9.32
CA LEU A 3 16.32 -32.65 -9.57
C LEU A 3 15.30 -33.80 -9.82
N PRO A 4 14.10 -33.79 -9.21
CA PRO A 4 13.12 -34.83 -9.44
C PRO A 4 12.70 -34.82 -10.91
N ASN A 5 12.84 -35.95 -11.61
CA ASN A 5 12.41 -36.13 -13.01
C ASN A 5 10.91 -36.43 -13.14
N THR A 6 10.09 -35.98 -12.18
CA THR A 6 8.68 -36.32 -12.05
C THR A 6 7.85 -35.04 -12.13
N PHE A 7 6.69 -35.09 -12.81
CA PHE A 7 5.75 -33.96 -12.81
C PHE A 7 5.22 -33.74 -11.39
N MET A 8 5.61 -32.62 -10.77
CA MET A 8 5.17 -32.21 -9.43
C MET A 8 4.12 -31.10 -9.53
N SER A 9 3.16 -31.08 -8.61
CA SER A 9 2.24 -29.95 -8.47
C SER A 9 2.97 -28.71 -7.97
N ALA A 10 2.43 -27.52 -8.25
CA ALA A 10 3.05 -26.25 -7.86
C ALA A 10 3.34 -26.16 -6.35
N ASP A 11 2.46 -26.74 -5.53
CA ASP A 11 2.61 -26.80 -4.07
C ASP A 11 3.75 -27.72 -3.64
N GLN A 12 3.91 -28.86 -4.30
CA GLN A 12 5.01 -29.80 -4.05
C GLN A 12 6.37 -29.23 -4.48
N ILE A 13 6.39 -28.48 -5.59
CA ILE A 13 7.58 -27.75 -6.04
C ILE A 13 7.95 -26.68 -5.01
N PHE A 14 6.96 -25.99 -4.44
CA PHE A 14 7.21 -24.98 -3.42
C PHE A 14 7.79 -25.58 -2.13
N GLU A 15 7.23 -26.69 -1.64
CA GLU A 15 7.81 -27.42 -0.50
C GLU A 15 9.23 -27.91 -0.78
N PHE A 16 9.49 -28.45 -1.97
CA PHE A 16 10.82 -28.89 -2.36
C PHE A 16 11.82 -27.73 -2.46
N VAL A 17 11.45 -26.60 -3.05
CA VAL A 17 12.31 -25.41 -3.15
C VAL A 17 12.56 -24.77 -1.79
N ARG A 18 11.58 -24.83 -0.88
CA ARG A 18 11.68 -24.36 0.50
C ARG A 18 12.64 -25.23 1.31
N ASP A 19 12.49 -26.55 1.24
CA ASP A 19 13.36 -27.51 1.93
C ASP A 19 14.78 -27.52 1.35
N ALA A 20 14.90 -27.26 0.05
CA ALA A 20 16.18 -27.27 -0.62
C ALA A 20 17.08 -26.09 -0.28
N ASP A 21 16.57 -24.94 0.21
CA ASP A 21 17.18 -23.64 0.66
C ASP A 21 18.52 -23.17 0.02
N ARG A 22 18.99 -23.87 -1.02
CA ARG A 22 20.30 -23.75 -1.69
C ARG A 22 20.20 -22.87 -2.92
N TYR A 23 18.99 -22.50 -3.32
CA TYR A 23 18.73 -21.69 -4.51
C TYR A 23 18.00 -20.40 -4.12
N LEU A 24 18.74 -19.51 -3.48
CA LEU A 24 18.27 -18.19 -3.04
C LEU A 24 17.54 -17.43 -4.16
N ASN A 25 18.07 -17.47 -5.39
CA ASN A 25 17.47 -16.81 -6.56
C ASN A 25 16.08 -17.37 -6.91
N VAL A 26 15.87 -18.68 -6.77
CA VAL A 26 14.58 -19.33 -7.07
C VAL A 26 13.55 -18.99 -5.99
N SER A 27 13.97 -18.98 -4.71
CA SER A 27 13.12 -18.56 -3.59
C SER A 27 12.68 -17.10 -3.73
N ILE A 28 13.59 -16.19 -4.10
CA ILE A 28 13.28 -14.77 -4.34
C ILE A 28 12.32 -14.60 -5.52
N ALA A 29 12.58 -15.26 -6.65
CA ALA A 29 11.71 -15.19 -7.82
C ALA A 29 10.29 -15.65 -7.51
N TYR A 30 10.16 -16.73 -6.75
CA TYR A 30 8.85 -17.26 -6.34
C TYR A 30 8.13 -16.31 -5.37
N ARG A 31 8.85 -15.73 -4.39
CA ARG A 31 8.29 -14.69 -3.51
C ARG A 31 7.77 -13.50 -4.31
N ILE A 32 8.53 -13.01 -5.28
CA ILE A 32 8.11 -11.91 -6.14
C ILE A 32 6.86 -12.33 -6.92
N LEU A 33 6.83 -13.52 -7.52
CA LEU A 33 5.68 -14.02 -8.26
C LEU A 33 4.39 -14.03 -7.43
N LEU A 34 4.48 -14.42 -6.16
CA LEU A 34 3.34 -14.43 -5.24
C LEU A 34 2.94 -13.04 -4.72
N ILE A 35 3.91 -12.14 -4.53
CA ILE A 35 3.66 -10.79 -4.01
C ILE A 35 3.08 -9.88 -5.10
N VAL A 36 3.49 -10.05 -6.35
CA VAL A 36 3.02 -9.23 -7.49
C VAL A 36 1.50 -9.13 -7.57
N PRO A 37 0.71 -10.23 -7.62
CA PRO A 37 -0.75 -10.12 -7.72
C PRO A 37 -1.37 -9.45 -6.49
N VAL A 38 -0.82 -9.68 -5.29
CA VAL A 38 -1.30 -9.04 -4.05
C VAL A 38 -1.05 -7.52 -4.09
N ASN A 39 0.14 -7.11 -4.54
CA ASN A 39 0.49 -5.71 -4.67
C ASN A 39 -0.32 -5.00 -5.77
N VAL A 40 -0.55 -5.67 -6.90
CA VAL A 40 -1.41 -5.17 -7.98
C VAL A 40 -2.83 -4.97 -7.47
N ALA A 41 -3.43 -5.95 -6.80
CA ALA A 41 -4.77 -5.82 -6.23
C ALA A 41 -4.86 -4.67 -5.20
N SER A 42 -3.83 -4.47 -4.38
CA SER A 42 -3.74 -3.36 -3.43
C SER A 42 -3.68 -2.00 -4.13
N ALA A 43 -2.84 -1.89 -5.17
CA ALA A 43 -2.73 -0.69 -5.99
C ALA A 43 -4.05 -0.38 -6.71
N GLU A 44 -4.69 -1.36 -7.35
CA GLU A 44 -6.00 -1.22 -8.00
C GLU A 44 -7.07 -0.73 -7.03
N ARG A 45 -7.13 -1.30 -5.82
CA ARG A 45 -8.04 -0.84 -4.75
C ARG A 45 -7.77 0.64 -4.40
N SER A 46 -6.51 1.02 -4.26
CA SER A 46 -6.08 2.39 -3.94
C SER A 46 -6.45 3.38 -5.06
N PHE A 47 -6.18 3.04 -6.32
CA PHE A 47 -6.55 3.85 -7.48
C PHE A 47 -8.07 3.96 -7.67
N SER A 48 -8.82 2.91 -7.36
CA SER A 48 -10.29 2.94 -7.37
C SER A 48 -10.83 3.96 -6.36
N LYS A 49 -10.28 3.98 -5.14
CA LYS A 49 -10.61 5.00 -4.12
C LYS A 49 -10.24 6.42 -4.58
N LEU A 50 -9.07 6.59 -5.20
CA LEU A 50 -8.66 7.87 -5.77
C LEU A 50 -9.61 8.35 -6.89
N LYS A 51 -10.04 7.43 -7.76
CA LYS A 51 -11.01 7.73 -8.82
C LYS A 51 -12.34 8.17 -8.23
N LEU A 52 -12.82 7.51 -7.18
CA LEU A 52 -14.03 7.92 -6.45
C LEU A 52 -13.87 9.31 -5.84
N LEU A 53 -12.74 9.60 -5.19
CA LEU A 53 -12.42 10.91 -4.61
C LEU A 53 -12.47 12.02 -5.68
N LYS A 54 -11.80 11.80 -6.82
CA LYS A 54 -11.81 12.75 -7.95
C LYS A 54 -13.22 12.99 -8.50
N ASN A 55 -14.00 11.92 -8.68
CA ASN A 55 -15.34 12.00 -9.25
C ASN A 55 -16.32 12.68 -8.27
N TYR A 56 -16.27 12.31 -6.99
CA TYR A 56 -17.10 12.86 -5.93
C TYR A 56 -16.87 14.36 -5.75
N LEU A 57 -15.61 14.78 -5.71
CA LEU A 57 -15.24 16.19 -5.53
C LEU A 57 -15.32 17.02 -6.82
N ARG A 58 -15.59 16.40 -7.98
CA ARG A 58 -15.64 17.07 -9.31
C ARG A 58 -14.42 18.01 -9.52
N SER A 59 -13.23 17.58 -9.07
CA SER A 59 -12.26 18.57 -8.58
C SER A 59 -11.33 19.17 -9.65
N THR A 60 -11.43 20.48 -9.84
CA THR A 60 -10.37 21.38 -10.35
C THR A 60 -9.33 21.68 -9.25
N MET A 61 -8.89 20.66 -8.48
CA MET A 61 -7.94 20.85 -7.37
C MET A 61 -6.48 20.69 -7.80
N SER A 62 -5.58 21.34 -7.07
CA SER A 62 -4.14 21.15 -7.22
C SER A 62 -3.73 19.72 -6.82
N GLN A 63 -2.68 19.20 -7.47
CA GLN A 63 -2.19 17.84 -7.24
C GLN A 63 -1.75 17.59 -5.80
N GLU A 64 -1.19 18.61 -5.13
CA GLU A 64 -0.79 18.50 -3.71
C GLU A 64 -1.98 18.18 -2.80
N ARG A 65 -3.09 18.92 -2.94
CA ARG A 65 -4.29 18.71 -2.13
C ARG A 65 -4.92 17.35 -2.41
N LEU A 66 -4.94 16.95 -3.68
CA LEU A 66 -5.44 15.65 -4.08
C LEU A 66 -4.61 14.52 -3.47
N ASN A 67 -3.27 14.62 -3.53
CA ASN A 67 -2.38 13.59 -3.00
C ASN A 67 -2.53 13.46 -1.48
N GLY A 68 -2.66 14.57 -0.76
CA GLY A 68 -2.92 14.55 0.68
C GLY A 68 -4.24 13.84 1.03
N LEU A 69 -5.34 14.18 0.32
CA LEU A 69 -6.63 13.51 0.53
C LEU A 69 -6.60 12.03 0.14
N ALA A 70 -5.90 11.68 -0.94
CA ALA A 70 -5.71 10.30 -1.37
C ALA A 70 -5.01 9.48 -0.29
N MET A 71 -3.94 10.03 0.29
CA MET A 71 -3.20 9.40 1.38
C MET A 71 -4.10 9.17 2.60
N CYS A 72 -4.91 10.15 3.01
CA CYS A 72 -5.88 9.97 4.11
C CYS A 72 -6.95 8.91 3.80
N CYS A 73 -7.37 8.77 2.54
CA CYS A 73 -8.34 7.76 2.14
C CYS A 73 -7.76 6.34 2.09
N ILE A 74 -6.51 6.20 1.67
CA ILE A 74 -5.80 4.92 1.59
C ILE A 74 -5.44 4.45 3.01
N GLU A 75 -4.88 5.34 3.83
CA GLU A 75 -4.46 5.08 5.21
C GLU A 75 -5.58 5.34 6.22
N LYS A 76 -6.84 5.25 5.80
CA LYS A 76 -8.00 5.51 6.66
C LYS A 76 -7.99 4.65 7.92
N ASN A 77 -7.57 3.38 7.83
CA ASN A 77 -7.49 2.49 8.99
C ASN A 77 -6.50 2.97 10.04
N MET A 78 -5.36 3.52 9.60
CA MET A 78 -4.41 4.14 10.52
C MET A 78 -4.98 5.44 11.09
N LEU A 79 -5.63 6.25 10.26
CA LEU A 79 -6.24 7.50 10.69
C LEU A 79 -7.35 7.30 11.73
N ASP A 80 -8.14 6.23 11.61
CA ASP A 80 -9.20 5.88 12.57
C ASP A 80 -8.63 5.47 13.95
N SER A 81 -7.33 5.14 14.04
CA SER A 81 -6.63 4.88 15.30
C SER A 81 -6.00 6.11 15.95
N ILE A 82 -5.97 7.24 15.24
CA ILE A 82 -5.39 8.50 15.71
C ILE A 82 -6.49 9.34 16.38
N ASP A 83 -6.18 9.92 17.53
CA ASP A 83 -7.09 10.86 18.19
C ASP A 83 -7.22 12.16 17.38
N LEU A 84 -8.38 12.37 16.79
CA LEU A 84 -8.67 13.54 15.96
C LEU A 84 -8.65 14.83 16.77
N ASP A 85 -9.06 14.81 18.03
CA ASP A 85 -9.09 16.02 18.87
C ASP A 85 -7.67 16.53 19.15
N THR A 86 -6.74 15.63 19.47
CA THR A 86 -5.32 15.96 19.60
C THR A 86 -4.73 16.48 18.29
N LEU A 87 -5.07 15.88 17.14
CA LEU A 87 -4.62 16.33 15.82
C LEU A 87 -5.11 17.74 15.49
N ILE A 88 -6.38 18.03 15.79
CA ILE A 88 -6.98 19.36 15.59
C ILE A 88 -6.29 20.38 16.49
N GLY A 89 -6.03 20.03 17.75
CA GLY A 89 -5.28 20.88 18.69
C GLY A 89 -3.86 21.20 18.19
N ASP A 90 -3.12 20.20 17.72
CA ASP A 90 -1.77 20.39 17.16
C ASP A 90 -1.81 21.25 15.89
N PHE A 91 -2.75 20.98 14.97
CA PHE A 91 -2.94 21.79 13.76
C PHE A 91 -3.27 23.25 14.10
N ALA A 92 -4.18 23.48 15.04
CA ALA A 92 -4.54 24.82 15.51
C ALA A 92 -3.33 25.54 16.11
N SER A 93 -2.55 24.87 16.97
CA SER A 93 -1.37 25.47 17.60
C SER A 93 -0.29 25.86 16.58
N LYS A 94 -0.08 25.05 15.53
CA LYS A 94 0.88 25.30 14.46
C LYS A 94 0.44 26.42 13.52
N ASN A 95 -0.86 26.50 13.22
CA ASN A 95 -1.42 27.54 12.36
C ASN A 95 -1.77 28.85 13.08
N ALA A 96 -1.87 28.84 14.42
CA ALA A 96 -2.08 30.05 15.23
C ALA A 96 -0.99 31.12 14.98
N ARG A 97 0.23 30.70 14.63
CA ARG A 97 1.33 31.62 14.25
C ARG A 97 1.13 32.33 12.91
N ARG A 98 0.13 31.95 12.12
CA ARG A 98 -0.19 32.55 10.82
C ARG A 98 -1.19 33.72 10.93
N SER A 99 -1.63 34.08 12.15
CA SER A 99 -2.55 35.21 12.38
C SER A 99 -1.88 36.59 12.35
N ARG A 100 -0.61 36.70 11.97
CA ARG A 100 0.04 37.99 11.81
C ARG A 100 -0.30 38.54 10.42
N PHE A 101 -1.50 39.07 10.32
CA PHE A 101 -1.91 39.93 9.21
C PHE A 101 -1.02 41.19 9.21
N THR A 102 -0.21 41.33 8.17
CA THR A 102 0.19 42.61 7.59
C THR A 102 -0.54 42.69 6.26
#